data_AF-A0A835DMU8-F1
#
_entry.id   AF-A0A835DMU8-F1
#
_cell.length_a   1.000
_cell.length_b   1.000
_cell.length_c   1.000
_cell.angle_alpha   90.00
_cell.angle_beta   90.00
_cell.angle_gamma   90.00
#
_symmetry.space_group_name_H-M   'P 1'
#
loop_
_entity.id
_entity.type
_entity.pdbx_description
1 polymer ?
#
loop_
_entity_poly.entity_id
_entity_poly.type
_entity_poly.pdbx_seq_one_letter_code
_entity_poly.pdbx_strand_id
1 'polypeptide(L)'
;MADNGTVKPASYEPADQEHQKLINQWPEYPPQLREACEEYGRNVEKLSYKLLELISMSLGLPAKRFNGFFKEQISSIRLNHYPPCPTPELALGVGRHKDPGALTVLAQDDVSGLEVKRKADGEWIRVKPIPDSYIINVGDIVQVWSNDKYESAEHRVVVNSERERFSIPFFFNPSYYTIVKPIEELINDENPAKYKEYNWGMFLSMRKNGNFKKLEVENLQIHHFKIT
;
A
#
# COMPACT_ATOMS: atom_id res chain seq x y z
N MET A 1 12.69 3.14 10.86
CA MET A 1 11.52 3.17 11.78
C MET A 1 11.98 3.72 13.11
N ALA A 2 11.34 4.76 13.62
CA ALA A 2 11.81 5.45 14.83
C ALA A 2 11.41 4.68 16.09
N ASP A 3 12.35 4.51 17.03
CA ASP A 3 12.12 3.96 18.38
C ASP A 3 11.06 4.74 19.18
N ASN A 4 10.72 5.97 18.75
CA ASN A 4 9.76 6.84 19.42
C ASN A 4 8.29 6.57 19.03
N GLY A 5 8.02 5.53 18.25
CA GLY A 5 6.66 5.19 17.80
C GLY A 5 6.10 6.17 16.77
N THR A 6 5.04 5.76 16.08
CA THR A 6 4.34 6.60 15.10
C THR A 6 3.08 7.16 15.74
N VAL A 7 2.86 8.46 15.66
CA VAL A 7 1.64 9.09 16.20
C VAL A 7 0.63 9.26 15.08
N LYS A 8 -0.62 8.87 15.32
CA LYS A 8 -1.75 9.17 14.43
C LYS A 8 -2.97 9.59 15.27
N PRO A 9 -3.98 10.25 14.68
CA PRO A 9 -5.26 10.45 15.34
C PRO A 9 -5.86 9.14 15.87
N ALA A 10 -6.51 9.22 17.03
CA ALA A 10 -7.17 8.09 17.68
C ALA A 10 -8.42 7.66 16.92
N SER A 11 -9.17 8.62 16.36
CA SER A 11 -10.32 8.35 15.51
C SER A 11 -10.30 9.12 14.19
N TYR A 12 -11.32 8.86 13.38
CA TYR A 12 -11.61 9.60 12.15
C TYR A 12 -12.56 10.78 12.40
N GLU A 13 -12.92 11.10 13.64
CA GLU A 13 -13.82 12.22 13.90
C GLU A 13 -13.01 13.52 13.94
N PRO A 14 -13.34 14.54 13.13
CA PRO A 14 -12.56 15.78 13.10
C PRO A 14 -12.53 16.54 14.45
N ALA A 15 -13.49 16.28 15.32
CA ALA A 15 -13.56 16.86 16.66
C ALA A 15 -12.70 16.12 17.70
N ASP A 16 -12.23 14.91 17.38
CA ASP A 16 -11.40 14.11 18.26
C ASP A 16 -9.93 14.53 18.12
N GLN A 17 -9.38 15.11 19.19
CA GLN A 17 -7.99 15.52 19.28
C GLN A 17 -7.10 14.49 19.96
N GLU A 18 -7.63 13.32 20.32
CA GLU A 18 -6.82 12.25 20.87
C GLU A 18 -5.88 11.67 19.82
N HIS A 19 -4.68 11.32 20.26
CA HIS A 19 -3.66 10.74 19.41
C HIS A 19 -3.30 9.36 19.94
N GLN A 20 -3.26 8.38 19.04
CA GLN A 20 -2.76 7.05 19.32
C GLN A 20 -1.28 6.95 18.96
N LYS A 21 -0.47 6.56 19.94
CA LYS A 21 0.92 6.17 19.71
C LYS A 21 0.98 4.70 19.28
N LEU A 22 1.43 4.46 18.06
CA LEU A 22 1.72 3.13 17.54
C LEU A 22 3.15 2.75 17.92
N ILE A 23 3.27 1.71 18.73
CA ILE A 23 4.54 1.15 19.17
C ILE A 23 4.69 -0.24 18.55
N ASN A 24 5.84 -0.49 17.93
CA ASN A 24 6.14 -1.81 17.37
C ASN A 24 6.09 -2.87 18.47
N GLN A 25 5.36 -3.94 18.21
CA GLN A 25 5.30 -5.10 19.10
C GLN A 25 6.34 -6.11 18.60
N TRP A 26 7.45 -6.24 19.31
CA TRP A 26 8.54 -7.14 18.94
C TRP A 26 8.46 -8.43 19.76
N PRO A 27 8.55 -9.62 19.12
CA PRO A 27 8.70 -10.86 19.86
C PRO A 27 10.12 -10.93 20.45
N GLU A 28 10.26 -11.67 21.56
CA GLU A 28 11.59 -11.94 22.15
C GLU A 28 12.41 -12.93 21.28
N TYR A 29 11.72 -13.80 20.53
CA TYR A 29 12.35 -14.81 19.67
C TYR A 29 11.81 -14.77 18.24
N PRO A 30 12.69 -14.94 17.23
CA PRO A 30 14.14 -15.02 17.35
C PRO A 30 14.76 -13.64 17.68
N PRO A 31 15.81 -13.55 18.50
CA PRO A 31 16.31 -12.27 19.03
C PRO A 31 16.84 -11.31 17.94
N GLN A 32 17.25 -11.85 16.78
CA GLN A 32 17.72 -11.07 15.65
C GLN A 32 16.58 -10.50 14.78
N LEU A 33 15.33 -10.90 15.01
CA LEU A 33 14.21 -10.49 14.16
C LEU A 33 14.04 -8.97 14.12
N ARG A 34 14.15 -8.32 15.30
CA ARG A 34 13.99 -6.87 15.42
C ARG A 34 15.03 -6.14 14.57
N GLU A 35 16.30 -6.45 14.78
CA GLU A 35 17.41 -5.82 14.08
C GLU A 35 17.30 -6.02 12.56
N ALA A 36 17.01 -7.26 12.13
CA ALA A 36 16.83 -7.58 10.72
C ALA A 36 15.65 -6.81 10.09
N CYS A 37 14.50 -6.74 10.77
CA CYS A 37 13.33 -6.00 10.27
C CYS A 37 13.59 -4.49 10.20
N GLU A 38 14.27 -3.93 11.20
CA GLU A 38 14.60 -2.51 11.23
C GLU A 38 15.61 -2.14 10.15
N GLU A 39 16.64 -2.97 9.93
CA GLU A 39 17.60 -2.81 8.85
C GLU A 39 16.94 -2.92 7.48
N TYR A 40 16.15 -3.98 7.27
CA TYR A 40 15.36 -4.15 6.05
C TYR A 40 14.50 -2.92 5.80
N GLY A 41 13.73 -2.49 6.80
CA GLY A 41 12.86 -1.31 6.74
C GLY A 41 13.58 -0.04 6.32
N ARG A 42 14.75 0.26 6.90
CA ARG A 42 15.56 1.43 6.52
C ARG A 42 16.03 1.36 5.06
N ASN A 43 16.39 0.18 4.58
CA ASN A 43 16.89 0.00 3.22
C ASN A 43 15.76 0.06 2.18
N VAL A 44 14.63 -0.61 2.43
CA VAL A 44 13.48 -0.55 1.52
C VAL A 44 12.81 0.82 1.51
N GLU A 45 12.83 1.56 2.62
CA GLU A 45 12.38 2.97 2.66
C GLU A 45 13.20 3.85 1.71
N LYS A 46 14.54 3.73 1.75
CA LYS A 46 15.43 4.43 0.81
C LYS A 46 15.13 4.04 -0.65
N LEU A 47 14.87 2.77 -0.92
CA LEU A 47 14.46 2.30 -2.24
C LEU A 47 13.12 2.92 -2.67
N SER A 48 12.13 2.96 -1.78
CA SER A 48 10.81 3.54 -2.05
C SER A 48 10.90 5.03 -2.40
N TYR A 49 11.74 5.81 -1.71
CA TYR A 49 11.99 7.21 -2.09
C TYR A 49 12.58 7.31 -3.50
N LYS A 50 13.58 6.50 -3.86
CA LYS A 50 14.16 6.51 -5.21
C LYS A 50 13.13 6.16 -6.28
N LEU A 51 12.30 5.13 -6.04
CA LEU A 51 11.23 4.73 -6.96
C LEU A 51 10.19 5.84 -7.13
N LEU A 52 9.80 6.50 -6.03
CA LEU A 52 8.86 7.62 -6.06
C LEU A 52 9.43 8.82 -6.83
N GLU A 53 10.73 9.11 -6.66
CA GLU A 53 11.41 10.17 -7.41
C GLU A 53 11.45 9.86 -8.92
N LEU A 54 11.68 8.61 -9.32
CA LEU A 54 11.62 8.17 -10.71
C LEU A 54 10.21 8.30 -11.30
N ILE A 55 9.17 7.93 -10.53
CA ILE A 55 7.76 8.14 -10.91
C ILE A 55 7.47 9.63 -11.07
N SER A 56 8.03 10.48 -10.21
CA SER A 56 7.86 11.92 -10.33
C SER A 56 8.47 12.46 -11.64
N MET A 57 9.69 12.03 -11.96
CA MET A 57 10.38 12.44 -13.18
C MET A 57 9.67 11.93 -14.45
N SER A 58 9.15 10.69 -14.45
CA SER A 58 8.41 10.15 -15.61
C SER A 58 7.12 10.92 -15.89
N LEU A 59 6.55 11.57 -14.87
CA LEU A 59 5.38 12.45 -15.00
C LEU A 59 5.74 13.87 -15.45
N GLY A 60 7.03 14.19 -15.63
CA GLY A 60 7.51 15.52 -15.99
C GLY A 60 7.65 16.48 -14.79
N LEU A 61 7.68 15.95 -13.57
CA LEU A 61 7.78 16.72 -12.34
C LEU A 61 9.22 16.73 -11.78
N PRO A 62 9.56 17.68 -10.89
CA PRO A 62 10.82 17.64 -10.16
C PRO A 62 10.93 16.34 -9.34
N ALA A 63 12.10 15.68 -9.36
CA ALA A 63 12.30 14.37 -8.72
C ALA A 63 11.68 14.27 -7.31
N LYS A 64 11.92 15.26 -6.45
CA LYS A 64 11.47 15.25 -5.04
C LYS A 64 10.06 15.81 -4.82
N ARG A 65 9.25 15.99 -5.86
CA ARG A 65 7.94 16.66 -5.79
C ARG A 65 6.98 16.01 -4.79
N PHE A 66 7.08 14.70 -4.59
CA PHE A 66 6.22 13.94 -3.68
C PHE A 66 6.80 13.79 -2.27
N ASN A 67 8.10 14.03 -2.05
CA ASN A 67 8.77 13.67 -0.79
C ASN A 67 8.17 14.40 0.42
N GLY A 68 7.65 15.62 0.23
CA GLY A 68 7.01 16.40 1.28
C GLY A 68 5.79 15.73 1.93
N PHE A 69 5.08 14.87 1.19
CA PHE A 69 3.93 14.12 1.72
C PHE A 69 4.32 13.04 2.73
N PHE A 70 5.59 12.67 2.80
CA PHE A 70 6.11 11.61 3.66
C PHE A 70 6.76 12.12 4.95
N LYS A 71 6.60 13.40 5.27
CA LYS A 71 6.94 13.91 6.61
C LYS A 71 6.05 13.19 7.63
N GLU A 72 6.66 12.57 8.65
CA GLU A 72 5.92 11.78 9.65
C GLU A 72 5.06 10.67 8.99
N GLN A 73 5.63 10.03 7.98
CA GLN A 73 5.05 8.88 7.29
C GLN A 73 4.65 7.75 8.26
N ILE A 74 3.63 6.97 7.88
CA ILE A 74 3.12 5.82 8.66
C ILE A 74 3.28 4.47 7.93
N SER A 75 4.36 4.34 7.17
CA SER A 75 4.79 3.14 6.45
C SER A 75 5.03 1.98 7.40
N SER A 76 4.82 0.77 6.91
CA SER A 76 4.88 -0.43 7.74
C SER A 76 5.40 -1.64 6.97
N ILE A 77 6.03 -2.56 7.70
CA ILE A 77 6.34 -3.91 7.21
C ILE A 77 5.24 -4.83 7.70
N ARG A 78 4.80 -5.76 6.85
CA ARG A 78 4.00 -6.90 7.27
C ARG A 78 4.75 -8.18 6.94
N LEU A 79 4.75 -9.14 7.86
CA LEU A 79 5.26 -10.49 7.64
C LEU A 79 4.06 -11.39 7.38
N ASN A 80 3.96 -11.92 6.16
CA ASN A 80 2.86 -12.81 5.79
C ASN A 80 3.36 -14.26 5.75
N HIS A 81 2.62 -15.15 6.41
CA HIS A 81 2.76 -16.60 6.33
C HIS A 81 1.46 -17.19 5.77
N TYR A 82 1.59 -17.99 4.72
CA TYR A 82 0.47 -18.68 4.08
C TYR A 82 0.70 -20.19 4.20
N PRO A 83 0.02 -20.89 5.13
CA PRO A 83 0.13 -22.34 5.26
C PRO A 83 -0.40 -23.07 4.02
N PRO A 84 0.00 -24.34 3.80
CA PRO A 84 -0.64 -25.20 2.82
C PRO A 84 -2.14 -25.33 3.09
N CYS A 85 -2.95 -25.24 2.04
CA CYS A 85 -4.40 -25.32 2.09
C CYS A 85 -4.88 -26.58 1.36
N PRO A 86 -5.66 -27.48 1.99
CA PRO A 86 -6.08 -28.73 1.37
C PRO A 86 -7.06 -28.55 0.19
N THR A 87 -7.77 -27.41 0.15
CA THR A 87 -8.75 -27.05 -0.88
C THR A 87 -8.44 -25.64 -1.43
N PRO A 88 -7.32 -25.45 -2.14
CA PRO A 88 -6.83 -24.13 -2.54
C PRO A 88 -7.76 -23.39 -3.51
N GLU A 89 -8.62 -24.10 -4.23
CA GLU A 89 -9.63 -23.54 -5.14
C GLU A 89 -10.77 -22.80 -4.41
N LEU A 90 -11.00 -23.10 -3.13
CA LEU A 90 -12.04 -22.48 -2.31
C LEU A 90 -11.52 -21.36 -1.39
N ALA A 91 -10.20 -21.12 -1.36
CA ALA A 91 -9.56 -20.20 -0.43
C ALA A 91 -8.63 -19.20 -1.13
N LEU A 92 -8.57 -17.99 -0.57
CA LEU A 92 -7.53 -17.01 -0.87
C LEU A 92 -6.70 -16.77 0.39
N GLY A 93 -5.38 -16.70 0.23
CA GLY A 93 -4.48 -16.27 1.30
C GLY A 93 -4.68 -14.79 1.61
N VAL A 94 -4.91 -13.98 0.58
CA VAL A 94 -5.38 -12.59 0.70
C VAL A 94 -6.43 -12.34 -0.37
N GLY A 95 -7.57 -11.78 0.05
CA GLY A 95 -8.65 -11.37 -0.84
C GLY A 95 -8.21 -10.34 -1.90
N ARG A 96 -9.09 -10.10 -2.87
CA ARG A 96 -8.86 -9.12 -3.94
C ARG A 96 -8.82 -7.71 -3.36
N HIS A 97 -7.76 -6.96 -3.65
CA HIS A 97 -7.62 -5.60 -3.15
C HIS A 97 -6.67 -4.76 -4.01
N LYS A 98 -6.71 -3.46 -3.77
CA LYS A 98 -5.69 -2.48 -4.16
C LYS A 98 -5.02 -1.94 -2.91
N ASP A 99 -3.74 -1.61 -2.99
CA ASP A 99 -3.02 -1.02 -1.87
C ASP A 99 -3.36 0.46 -1.73
N PRO A 100 -3.82 0.92 -0.56
CA PRO A 100 -4.24 2.32 -0.36
C PRO A 100 -3.05 3.29 -0.32
N GLY A 101 -1.82 2.79 -0.24
CA GLY A 101 -0.59 3.57 -0.08
C GLY A 101 -0.10 4.23 -1.36
N ALA A 102 1.17 4.66 -1.35
CA ALA A 102 1.83 5.17 -2.55
C ALA A 102 2.52 4.04 -3.34
N LEU A 103 3.32 3.23 -2.66
CA LEU A 103 4.04 2.11 -3.24
C LEU A 103 4.05 0.92 -2.27
N THR A 104 4.10 -0.29 -2.82
CA THR A 104 4.43 -1.50 -2.06
C THR A 104 5.68 -2.12 -2.66
N VAL A 105 6.69 -2.34 -1.81
CA VAL A 105 7.91 -3.09 -2.15
C VAL A 105 7.79 -4.46 -1.50
N LEU A 106 7.62 -5.50 -2.31
CA LEU A 106 7.32 -6.85 -1.84
C LEU A 106 8.50 -7.78 -2.10
N ALA A 107 9.10 -8.29 -1.01
CA ALA A 107 9.90 -9.49 -1.06
C ALA A 107 9.01 -10.73 -0.93
N GLN A 108 9.34 -11.79 -1.65
CA GLN A 108 8.69 -13.10 -1.54
C GLN A 108 9.72 -14.22 -1.67
N ASP A 109 9.38 -15.39 -1.18
CA ASP A 109 10.16 -16.61 -1.41
C ASP A 109 9.97 -17.15 -2.84
N ASP A 110 10.45 -18.37 -3.08
CA ASP A 110 10.33 -19.09 -4.34
C ASP A 110 8.94 -19.73 -4.55
N VAL A 111 7.99 -19.56 -3.62
CA VAL A 111 6.60 -20.03 -3.75
C VAL A 111 5.75 -18.96 -4.40
N SER A 112 5.22 -19.28 -5.58
CA SER A 112 4.28 -18.37 -6.25
C SER A 112 2.95 -18.32 -5.49
N GLY A 113 2.23 -17.21 -5.62
CA GLY A 113 0.96 -17.00 -4.90
C GLY A 113 0.28 -15.70 -5.28
N LEU A 114 1.08 -14.67 -5.57
CA LEU A 114 0.57 -13.38 -6.01
C LEU A 114 -0.02 -13.46 -7.42
N GLU A 115 -1.24 -12.93 -7.57
CA GLU A 115 -1.87 -12.70 -8.86
C GLU A 115 -2.30 -11.24 -8.98
N VAL A 116 -2.09 -10.66 -10.15
CA VAL A 116 -2.46 -9.29 -10.49
C VAL A 116 -3.49 -9.32 -11.61
N LYS A 117 -4.56 -8.55 -11.46
CA LYS A 117 -5.60 -8.45 -12.48
C LYS A 117 -5.16 -7.50 -13.58
N ARG A 118 -5.11 -8.00 -14.82
CA ARG A 118 -4.81 -7.21 -16.00
C ARG A 118 -6.05 -6.39 -16.37
N LYS A 119 -5.88 -5.08 -16.59
CA LYS A 119 -7.00 -4.19 -16.93
C LYS A 119 -7.62 -4.46 -18.29
N ALA A 120 -6.82 -4.86 -19.27
CA ALA A 120 -7.25 -4.97 -20.66
C ALA A 120 -8.42 -5.96 -20.86
N ASP A 121 -8.44 -7.05 -20.08
CA ASP A 121 -9.40 -8.15 -20.20
C ASP A 121 -9.91 -8.68 -18.85
N GLY A 122 -9.38 -8.17 -17.73
CA GLY A 122 -9.77 -8.61 -16.39
C GLY A 122 -9.15 -9.94 -15.97
N GLU A 123 -8.22 -10.50 -16.73
CA GLU A 123 -7.58 -11.78 -16.40
C GLU A 123 -6.64 -11.66 -15.19
N TRP A 124 -6.60 -12.71 -14.37
CA TRP A 124 -5.68 -12.83 -13.26
C TRP A 124 -4.36 -13.42 -13.73
N ILE A 125 -3.28 -12.66 -13.59
CA ILE A 125 -1.95 -13.03 -14.05
C ILE A 125 -1.07 -13.35 -12.85
N ARG A 126 -0.54 -14.57 -12.84
CA ARG A 126 0.34 -15.04 -11.78
C ARG A 126 1.72 -14.40 -11.93
N VAL A 127 2.19 -13.79 -10.84
CA VAL A 127 3.52 -13.21 -10.78
C VAL A 127 4.52 -14.32 -10.48
N LYS A 128 5.44 -14.57 -11.43
CA LYS A 128 6.50 -15.56 -11.28
C LYS A 128 7.53 -15.05 -10.26
N PRO A 129 7.89 -15.83 -9.23
CA PRO A 129 9.02 -15.51 -8.37
C PRO A 129 10.31 -15.43 -9.17
N ILE A 130 11.06 -14.35 -8.97
CA ILE A 130 12.38 -14.14 -9.56
C ILE A 130 13.34 -13.99 -8.38
N PRO A 131 14.40 -14.83 -8.28
CA PRO A 131 15.40 -14.71 -7.23
C PRO A 131 16.02 -13.30 -7.19
N ASP A 132 16.39 -12.86 -5.98
CA ASP A 132 17.08 -11.58 -5.73
C ASP A 132 16.35 -10.35 -6.29
N SER A 133 15.01 -10.39 -6.32
CA SER A 133 14.19 -9.31 -6.84
C SER A 133 13.10 -8.88 -5.87
N TYR A 134 12.60 -7.66 -6.09
CA TYR A 134 11.41 -7.13 -5.44
C TYR A 134 10.30 -6.95 -6.46
N ILE A 135 9.06 -7.24 -6.05
CA ILE A 135 7.88 -6.82 -6.80
C ILE A 135 7.50 -5.42 -6.34
N ILE A 136 7.28 -4.51 -7.29
CA ILE A 136 6.87 -3.13 -7.03
C ILE A 136 5.43 -2.95 -7.49
N ASN A 137 4.53 -2.65 -6.56
CA ASN A 137 3.15 -2.28 -6.88
C ASN A 137 2.96 -0.78 -6.67
N VAL A 138 2.26 -0.14 -7.61
CA VAL A 138 1.77 1.22 -7.44
C VAL A 138 0.47 1.18 -6.65
N GLY A 139 0.35 2.05 -5.64
CA GLY A 139 -0.84 2.18 -4.82
C GLY A 139 -1.80 3.28 -5.28
N ASP A 140 -2.95 3.30 -4.64
CA ASP A 140 -4.07 4.20 -4.93
C ASP A 140 -3.66 5.69 -4.93
N ILE A 141 -2.77 6.10 -4.02
CA ILE A 141 -2.35 7.50 -3.90
C ILE A 141 -1.63 7.98 -5.17
N VAL A 142 -0.72 7.17 -5.71
CA VAL A 142 0.03 7.55 -6.93
C VAL A 142 -0.91 7.59 -8.14
N GLN A 143 -1.91 6.71 -8.21
CA GLN A 143 -2.94 6.78 -9.25
C GLN A 143 -3.72 8.11 -9.17
N VAL A 144 -4.14 8.54 -7.96
CA VAL A 144 -4.85 9.81 -7.79
C VAL A 144 -3.95 11.00 -8.08
N TRP A 145 -2.73 11.05 -7.51
CA TRP A 145 -1.76 12.12 -7.76
C TRP A 145 -1.46 12.29 -9.25
N SER A 146 -1.29 11.18 -9.95
CA SER A 146 -0.96 11.18 -11.39
C SER A 146 -2.17 11.40 -12.31
N ASN A 147 -3.37 11.61 -11.75
CA ASN A 147 -4.63 11.79 -12.48
C ASN A 147 -4.91 10.65 -13.49
N ASP A 148 -4.78 9.40 -13.04
CA ASP A 148 -4.90 8.16 -13.83
C ASP A 148 -3.78 7.88 -14.85
N LYS A 149 -2.64 8.61 -14.82
CA LYS A 149 -1.46 8.24 -15.65
C LYS A 149 -0.78 6.96 -15.16
N TYR A 150 -0.77 6.74 -13.85
CA TYR A 150 -0.40 5.46 -13.24
C TYR A 150 -1.64 4.72 -12.75
N GLU A 151 -1.54 3.40 -12.68
CA GLU A 151 -2.64 2.54 -12.24
C GLU A 151 -2.26 1.72 -11.01
N SER A 152 -3.13 1.79 -10.01
CA SER A 152 -3.17 0.89 -8.88
C SER A 152 -3.86 -0.41 -9.30
N ALA A 153 -3.08 -1.48 -9.44
CA ALA A 153 -3.58 -2.75 -9.93
C ALA A 153 -4.26 -3.57 -8.82
N GLU A 154 -5.44 -4.12 -9.12
CA GLU A 154 -6.10 -5.07 -8.23
C GLU A 154 -5.29 -6.37 -8.19
N HIS A 155 -5.00 -6.86 -6.99
CA HIS A 155 -4.21 -8.07 -6.80
C HIS A 155 -4.80 -8.94 -5.67
N ARG A 156 -4.43 -10.23 -5.67
CA ARG A 156 -4.84 -11.22 -4.65
C ARG A 156 -3.70 -12.20 -4.40
N VAL A 157 -3.81 -12.99 -3.33
CA VAL A 157 -2.88 -14.10 -3.07
C VAL A 157 -3.68 -15.40 -3.04
N VAL A 158 -3.37 -16.30 -3.96
CA VAL A 158 -3.89 -17.68 -3.95
C VAL A 158 -2.98 -18.56 -3.09
N VAL A 159 -3.56 -19.59 -2.48
CA VAL A 159 -2.84 -20.59 -1.68
C VAL A 159 -2.63 -21.86 -2.50
N ASN A 160 -1.80 -22.77 -1.99
CA ASN A 160 -1.54 -24.08 -2.59
C ASN A 160 -1.56 -25.16 -1.50
N SER A 161 -1.66 -26.43 -1.88
CA SER A 161 -1.75 -27.57 -0.95
C SER A 161 -0.40 -28.18 -0.57
N GLU A 162 0.70 -27.73 -1.16
CA GLU A 162 1.98 -28.43 -1.11
C GLU A 162 2.98 -27.79 -0.13
N ARG A 163 3.17 -26.47 -0.23
CA ARG A 163 4.21 -25.74 0.51
C ARG A 163 3.70 -24.40 1.02
N GLU A 164 4.13 -24.07 2.23
CA GLU A 164 3.90 -22.75 2.79
C GLU A 164 4.60 -21.66 1.98
N ARG A 165 4.03 -20.46 2.00
CA ARG A 165 4.60 -19.28 1.34
C ARG A 165 4.85 -18.18 2.35
N PHE A 166 5.96 -17.47 2.20
CA PHE A 166 6.31 -16.29 2.96
C PHE A 166 6.43 -15.06 2.05
N SER A 167 6.03 -13.90 2.58
CA SER A 167 6.30 -12.63 1.90
C SER A 167 6.35 -11.45 2.87
N ILE A 168 7.11 -10.42 2.49
CA ILE A 168 7.42 -9.26 3.32
C ILE A 168 7.10 -7.97 2.52
N PRO A 169 5.82 -7.58 2.39
CA PRO A 169 5.48 -6.27 1.86
C PRO A 169 5.91 -5.15 2.81
N PHE A 170 6.65 -4.19 2.27
CA PHE A 170 6.80 -2.86 2.83
C PHE A 170 5.80 -1.92 2.16
N PHE A 171 4.83 -1.44 2.94
CA PHE A 171 3.84 -0.47 2.48
C PHE A 171 4.39 0.93 2.71
N PHE A 172 4.77 1.61 1.63
CA PHE A 172 5.25 2.98 1.66
C PHE A 172 4.06 3.94 1.60
N ASN A 173 3.78 4.56 2.74
CA ASN A 173 2.59 5.36 2.99
C ASN A 173 2.97 6.78 3.38
N PRO A 174 2.22 7.81 2.96
CA PRO A 174 2.51 9.18 3.35
C PRO A 174 2.06 9.45 4.80
N SER A 175 2.13 10.72 5.21
CA SER A 175 1.55 11.17 6.48
C SER A 175 0.06 10.87 6.55
N TYR A 176 -0.45 10.60 7.76
CA TYR A 176 -1.89 10.48 8.02
C TYR A 176 -2.67 11.71 7.53
N TYR A 177 -2.08 12.91 7.67
CA TYR A 177 -2.73 14.18 7.34
C TYR A 177 -2.69 14.55 5.87
N THR A 178 -2.10 13.71 5.02
CA THR A 178 -1.94 13.99 3.59
C THR A 178 -3.30 14.17 2.93
N ILE A 179 -3.48 15.34 2.30
CA ILE A 179 -4.60 15.59 1.38
C ILE A 179 -4.20 15.04 0.00
N VAL A 180 -4.94 14.04 -0.45
CA VAL A 180 -4.72 13.35 -1.72
C VAL A 180 -5.67 13.93 -2.75
N LYS A 181 -5.11 14.45 -3.85
CA LYS A 181 -5.81 15.02 -5.00
C LYS A 181 -4.89 14.96 -6.24
N PRO A 182 -5.42 15.08 -7.46
CA PRO A 182 -4.58 15.22 -8.65
C PRO A 182 -3.57 16.36 -8.47
N ILE A 183 -2.32 16.11 -8.86
CA ILE A 183 -1.26 17.10 -8.77
C ILE A 183 -1.55 18.23 -9.76
N GLU A 184 -1.48 19.48 -9.28
CA GLU A 184 -1.87 20.67 -10.03
C GLU A 184 -1.08 20.81 -11.33
N GLU A 185 0.21 20.44 -11.31
CA GLU A 185 1.08 20.46 -12.48
C GLU A 185 0.72 19.41 -13.56
N LEU A 186 -0.17 18.46 -13.26
CA LEU A 186 -0.60 17.40 -14.18
C LEU A 186 -2.02 17.58 -14.72
N ILE A 187 -2.71 18.64 -14.31
CA ILE A 187 -4.07 18.97 -14.76
C ILE A 187 -4.07 20.25 -15.60
N ASN A 188 -4.98 20.30 -16.58
CA ASN A 188 -5.23 21.46 -17.44
C ASN A 188 -6.61 21.30 -18.10
N ASP A 189 -6.97 22.20 -19.01
CA ASP A 189 -8.27 22.17 -19.70
C ASP A 189 -8.49 20.90 -20.53
N GLU A 190 -7.43 20.28 -21.05
CA GLU A 190 -7.49 19.03 -21.83
C GLU A 190 -7.44 17.77 -20.94
N ASN A 191 -6.87 17.86 -19.74
CA ASN A 191 -6.80 16.80 -18.73
C ASN A 191 -7.26 17.34 -17.37
N PRO A 192 -8.57 17.59 -17.19
CA PRO A 192 -9.08 18.13 -15.94
C PRO A 192 -8.90 17.14 -14.79
N ALA A 193 -9.00 17.65 -13.55
CA ALA A 193 -8.95 16.81 -12.36
C ALA A 193 -10.04 15.73 -12.41
N LYS A 194 -9.65 14.46 -12.25
CA LYS A 194 -10.58 13.31 -12.26
C LYS A 194 -11.03 12.90 -10.87
N TYR A 195 -10.45 13.48 -9.83
CA TYR A 195 -10.69 13.11 -8.44
C TYR A 195 -10.90 14.36 -7.58
N LYS A 196 -11.86 14.30 -6.67
CA LYS A 196 -12.03 15.21 -5.54
C LYS A 196 -10.93 14.95 -4.52
N GLU A 197 -10.55 15.98 -3.77
CA GLU A 197 -9.57 15.84 -2.71
C GLU A 197 -10.13 15.10 -1.49
N TYR A 198 -9.27 14.37 -0.79
CA TYR A 198 -9.62 13.68 0.45
C TYR A 198 -8.43 13.52 1.38
N ASN A 199 -8.68 13.39 2.68
CA ASN A 199 -7.64 13.06 3.64
C ASN A 199 -7.33 11.56 3.63
N TRP A 200 -6.06 11.20 3.45
CA TRP A 200 -5.65 9.80 3.31
C TRP A 200 -5.79 8.97 4.60
N GLY A 201 -5.42 9.52 5.75
CA GLY A 201 -5.54 8.83 7.03
C GLY A 201 -6.99 8.48 7.37
N MET A 202 -7.88 9.43 7.10
CA MET A 202 -9.34 9.28 7.21
C MET A 202 -9.87 8.19 6.27
N PHE A 203 -9.44 8.23 5.01
CA PHE A 203 -9.76 7.20 4.02
C PHE A 203 -9.33 5.80 4.50
N LEU A 204 -8.10 5.67 5.01
CA LEU A 204 -7.58 4.40 5.55
C LEU A 204 -8.37 3.92 6.77
N SER A 205 -8.72 4.82 7.69
CA SER A 205 -9.47 4.51 8.91
C SER A 205 -10.88 4.02 8.58
N MET A 206 -11.59 4.71 7.68
CA MET A 206 -12.92 4.31 7.23
C MET A 206 -12.89 2.97 6.49
N ARG A 207 -11.91 2.75 5.61
CA ARG A 207 -11.74 1.48 4.88
C ARG A 207 -11.48 0.31 5.83
N LYS A 208 -10.67 0.52 6.88
CA LYS A 208 -10.45 -0.50 7.93
C LYS A 208 -11.73 -0.79 8.71
N ASN A 209 -12.46 0.23 9.14
CA ASN A 209 -13.70 0.05 9.89
C ASN A 209 -14.80 -0.63 9.07
N GLY A 210 -14.90 -0.35 7.77
CA GLY A 210 -15.79 -1.03 6.84
C GLY A 210 -15.58 -2.55 6.85
N ASN A 211 -14.32 -2.98 6.73
CA ASN A 211 -13.94 -4.40 6.77
C ASN A 211 -14.40 -5.14 8.04
N PHE A 212 -14.49 -4.45 9.18
CA PHE A 212 -14.87 -5.06 10.45
C PHE A 212 -16.36 -4.95 10.79
N LYS A 213 -17.07 -3.93 10.29
CA LYS A 213 -18.40 -3.56 10.80
C LYS A 213 -19.57 -3.70 9.82
N LYS A 214 -19.35 -3.86 8.51
CA LYS A 214 -20.45 -3.78 7.53
C LYS A 214 -20.33 -4.85 6.45
N LEU A 215 -21.24 -5.83 6.48
CA LEU A 215 -21.37 -6.87 5.44
C LEU A 215 -22.10 -6.37 4.17
N GLU A 216 -22.82 -5.23 4.26
CA GLU A 216 -23.75 -4.78 3.20
C GLU A 216 -23.38 -3.45 2.52
N VAL A 217 -22.29 -2.79 2.94
CA VAL A 217 -21.87 -1.51 2.34
C VAL A 217 -20.49 -1.68 1.73
N GLU A 218 -20.33 -1.23 0.49
CA GLU A 218 -19.04 -1.26 -0.19
C GLU A 218 -17.97 -0.51 0.63
N ASN A 219 -16.80 -1.12 0.73
CA ASN A 219 -15.66 -0.47 1.36
C ASN A 219 -15.23 0.74 0.54
N LEU A 220 -15.03 1.88 1.21
CA LEU A 220 -14.56 3.11 0.59
C LEU A 220 -13.30 2.86 -0.28
N GLN A 221 -13.44 3.15 -1.57
CA GLN A 221 -12.39 3.09 -2.61
C GLN A 221 -12.19 4.46 -3.26
N ILE A 222 -11.06 4.66 -3.96
CA ILE A 222 -10.77 5.92 -4.66
C ILE A 222 -11.79 6.30 -5.73
N HIS A 223 -12.53 5.34 -6.30
CA HIS A 223 -13.56 5.65 -7.30
C HIS A 223 -14.73 6.46 -6.72
N HIS A 224 -14.97 6.39 -5.41
CA HIS A 224 -15.97 7.23 -4.73
C HIS A 224 -15.60 8.72 -4.73
N PHE A 225 -14.32 9.03 -5.00
CA PHE A 225 -13.82 10.39 -5.13
C PHE A 225 -13.73 10.83 -6.59
N LYS A 226 -14.10 9.99 -7.58
CA LYS A 226 -14.06 10.42 -8.98
C LYS A 226 -15.04 11.57 -9.23
N ILE A 227 -14.59 12.54 -10.02
CA ILE A 227 -15.44 13.62 -10.54
C ILE A 227 -16.13 13.04 -11.78
N THR A 228 -17.46 12.93 -11.71
CA THR A 228 -18.35 12.52 -12.81
C THR A 228 -18.54 13.66 -13.79
#